data_AF-A0A6L9Z131-F1
#
_entry.id   AF-A0A6L9Z131-F1
#
_cell.length_a   1.000
_cell.length_b   1.000
_cell.length_c   1.000
_cell.angle_alpha   90.00
_cell.angle_beta   90.00
_cell.angle_gamma   90.00
#
_symmetry.space_group_name_H-M   'P 1'
#
loop_
_entity.id
_entity.type
_entity.pdbx_description
1 polymer ?
#
loop_
_entity_poly.entity_id
_entity_poly.type
_entity_poly.pdbx_seq_one_letter_code
_entity_poly.pdbx_strand_id
1 'polypeptide(L)'
;MSEYNVNDRFDAQDLLKKPGEGERTATDMIIMARSRDMGGDFSVMQGVINPGHLLSPHSHKFCDQLVYVISSELVFEIGGADGLRFTAPAGSYVQKPRGIVHAFWNSTDTPAHYIELSGQETFEGFVDSLKGGDRKGVANAERDWGMVFALDEIPRLIKDNNLTGLAMSETPDLPHLPNLPEPVAKLFSNMKLR
;
A
#
# COMPACT_ATOMS: atom_id res chain seq x y z
N MET A 1 -21.64 -12.71 -37.31
CA MET A 1 -20.37 -12.15 -36.82
C MET A 1 -20.56 -11.91 -35.34
N SER A 2 -19.77 -12.55 -34.48
CA SER A 2 -19.98 -12.47 -33.04
C SER A 2 -19.65 -11.06 -32.54
N GLU A 3 -20.53 -10.46 -31.74
CA GLU A 3 -20.40 -9.12 -31.12
C GLU A 3 -19.20 -8.98 -30.14
N TYR A 4 -18.24 -9.91 -30.20
CA TYR A 4 -17.14 -10.09 -29.24
C TYR A 4 -15.81 -10.41 -29.90
N ASN A 5 -15.56 -9.96 -31.14
CA ASN A 5 -14.22 -10.07 -31.71
C ASN A 5 -13.27 -9.14 -30.95
N VAL A 6 -12.33 -9.71 -30.19
CA VAL A 6 -11.40 -8.96 -29.33
C VAL A 6 -10.56 -7.95 -30.15
N ASN A 7 -10.22 -8.30 -31.38
CA ASN A 7 -9.40 -7.48 -32.27
C ASN A 7 -10.11 -6.22 -32.77
N ASP A 8 -11.43 -6.10 -32.58
CA ASP A 8 -12.17 -4.89 -32.94
C ASP A 8 -11.99 -3.79 -31.88
N ARG A 9 -11.44 -4.14 -30.70
CA ARG A 9 -11.34 -3.25 -29.53
C ARG A 9 -9.96 -3.18 -28.91
N PHE A 10 -9.12 -4.21 -29.08
CA PHE A 10 -7.85 -4.32 -28.38
C PHE A 10 -6.77 -4.92 -29.26
N ASP A 11 -5.56 -4.37 -29.11
CA ASP A 11 -4.30 -5.00 -29.49
C ASP A 11 -3.68 -5.72 -28.29
N ALA A 12 -2.72 -6.63 -28.54
CA ALA A 12 -2.01 -7.34 -27.48
C ALA A 12 -1.36 -6.40 -26.45
N GLN A 13 -0.88 -5.23 -26.88
CA GLN A 13 -0.28 -4.21 -26.01
C GLN A 13 -1.27 -3.53 -25.05
N ASP A 14 -2.57 -3.55 -25.39
CA ASP A 14 -3.62 -3.01 -24.52
C ASP A 14 -3.91 -3.98 -23.36
N LEU A 15 -3.67 -5.27 -23.57
CA LEU A 15 -4.01 -6.35 -22.64
C LEU A 15 -2.80 -6.94 -21.89
N LEU A 16 -1.57 -6.62 -22.31
CA LEU A 16 -0.34 -7.18 -21.76
C LEU A 16 0.51 -6.10 -21.08
N LYS A 17 0.91 -6.37 -19.84
CA LYS A 17 2.04 -5.73 -19.18
C LYS A 17 3.16 -6.75 -19.02
N LYS A 18 4.33 -6.47 -19.60
CA LYS A 18 5.55 -7.28 -19.42
C LYS A 18 6.20 -6.99 -18.07
N PRO A 19 7.13 -7.84 -17.60
CA PRO A 19 7.92 -7.54 -16.41
C PRO A 19 8.57 -6.15 -16.49
N GLY A 20 8.37 -5.33 -15.46
CA GLY A 20 8.88 -3.95 -15.38
C GLY A 20 8.01 -2.90 -16.08
N GLU A 21 6.94 -3.30 -16.77
CA GLU A 21 5.92 -2.38 -17.27
C GLU A 21 4.84 -2.10 -16.22
N GLY A 22 4.04 -1.06 -16.44
CA GLY A 22 2.96 -0.62 -15.56
C GLY A 22 2.90 0.90 -15.49
N GLU A 23 1.81 1.44 -14.95
CA GLU A 23 1.69 2.88 -14.72
C GLU A 23 2.42 3.25 -13.43
N ARG A 24 3.46 4.09 -13.56
CA ARG A 24 4.19 4.66 -12.42
C ARG A 24 3.32 5.69 -11.71
N THR A 25 3.37 5.67 -10.38
CA THR A 25 2.63 6.58 -9.52
C THR A 25 3.59 7.53 -8.80
N ALA A 26 3.06 8.44 -7.98
CA ALA A 26 3.86 9.26 -7.06
C ALA A 26 4.22 8.51 -5.77
N THR A 27 4.31 7.18 -5.85
CA THR A 27 4.61 6.27 -4.75
C THR A 27 5.46 5.13 -5.31
N ASP A 28 5.88 4.21 -4.46
CA ASP A 28 6.56 2.97 -4.85
C ASP A 28 5.63 1.93 -5.51
N MET A 29 4.32 2.20 -5.59
CA MET A 29 3.36 1.33 -6.27
C MET A 29 3.34 1.55 -7.78
N ILE A 30 3.21 0.45 -8.50
CA ILE A 30 3.04 0.40 -9.94
C ILE A 30 1.66 -0.18 -10.23
N ILE A 31 0.81 0.57 -10.94
CA ILE A 31 -0.51 0.09 -11.32
C ILE A 31 -0.37 -0.84 -12.54
N MET A 32 -0.82 -2.08 -12.38
CA MET A 32 -0.78 -3.11 -13.43
C MET A 32 -2.09 -3.16 -14.21
N ALA A 33 -3.22 -3.01 -13.52
CA ALA A 33 -4.55 -2.89 -14.10
C ALA A 33 -5.42 -2.00 -13.22
N ARG A 34 -6.17 -1.07 -13.83
CA ARG A 34 -7.12 -0.24 -13.10
C ARG A 34 -8.46 -0.93 -12.98
N SER A 35 -9.22 -0.60 -11.93
CA SER A 35 -10.56 -1.16 -11.73
C SER A 35 -11.47 -0.93 -12.93
N ARG A 36 -11.42 0.26 -13.56
CA ARG A 36 -12.21 0.58 -14.77
C ARG A 36 -11.93 -0.36 -15.96
N ASP A 37 -10.73 -0.93 -16.03
CA ASP A 37 -10.33 -1.86 -17.08
C ASP A 37 -10.70 -3.32 -16.70
N MET A 38 -11.09 -3.53 -15.44
CA MET A 38 -11.47 -4.80 -14.82
C MET A 38 -12.95 -4.80 -14.38
N GLY A 39 -13.82 -4.15 -15.17
CA GLY A 39 -15.27 -4.11 -14.92
C GLY A 39 -15.72 -3.27 -13.72
N GLY A 40 -14.80 -2.54 -13.09
CA GLY A 40 -15.03 -1.78 -11.86
C GLY A 40 -14.83 -2.60 -10.57
N ASP A 41 -14.45 -3.88 -10.69
CA ASP A 41 -14.46 -4.81 -9.55
C ASP A 41 -13.24 -4.65 -8.65
N PHE A 42 -12.03 -4.62 -9.23
CA PHE A 42 -10.79 -4.46 -8.49
C PHE A 42 -9.65 -3.92 -9.36
N SER A 43 -8.70 -3.25 -8.71
CA SER A 43 -7.42 -2.85 -9.28
C SER A 43 -6.33 -3.84 -8.91
N VAL A 44 -5.27 -3.89 -9.72
CA VAL A 44 -4.08 -4.70 -9.47
C VAL A 44 -2.86 -3.78 -9.47
N MET A 45 -2.09 -3.83 -8.39
CA MET A 45 -0.85 -3.07 -8.27
C MET A 45 0.29 -3.96 -7.80
N GLN A 46 1.50 -3.55 -8.14
CA GLN A 46 2.72 -4.16 -7.64
C GLN A 46 3.41 -3.18 -6.69
N GLY A 47 3.87 -3.69 -5.54
CA GLY A 47 4.60 -2.92 -4.54
C GLY A 47 5.87 -3.62 -4.10
N VAL A 48 6.71 -2.85 -3.40
CA VAL A 48 7.95 -3.34 -2.77
C VAL A 48 8.00 -2.82 -1.35
N ILE A 49 8.30 -3.69 -0.39
CA ILE A 49 8.66 -3.27 0.97
C ILE A 49 10.15 -3.52 1.15
N ASN A 50 10.93 -2.46 1.31
CA ASN A 50 12.37 -2.53 1.54
C ASN A 50 12.68 -3.13 2.93
N PRO A 51 13.87 -3.70 3.14
CA PRO A 51 14.32 -4.20 4.43
C PRO A 51 14.07 -3.20 5.57
N GLY A 52 13.41 -3.66 6.64
CA GLY A 52 13.10 -2.82 7.79
C GLY A 52 12.03 -1.74 7.56
N HIS A 53 11.36 -1.70 6.41
CA HIS A 53 10.30 -0.72 6.15
C HIS A 53 8.92 -1.23 6.55
N LEU A 54 8.11 -0.31 7.08
CA LEU A 54 6.72 -0.50 7.45
C LEU A 54 5.79 0.10 6.40
N LEU A 55 4.81 -0.65 5.91
CA LEU A 55 3.60 -0.04 5.38
C LEU A 55 2.73 0.38 6.58
N SER A 56 2.54 1.69 6.71
CA SER A 56 1.86 2.30 7.86
C SER A 56 0.49 1.66 8.15
N PRO A 57 0.10 1.51 9.41
CA PRO A 57 -1.19 0.95 9.81
C PRO A 57 -2.36 1.80 9.29
N HIS A 58 -3.28 1.16 8.58
CA HIS A 58 -4.47 1.79 8.01
C HIS A 58 -5.63 0.81 7.86
N SER A 59 -6.81 1.32 7.52
CA SER A 59 -7.97 0.52 7.12
C SER A 59 -8.69 1.17 5.94
N HIS A 60 -9.45 0.37 5.22
CA HIS A 60 -10.28 0.82 4.10
C HIS A 60 -11.75 0.70 4.46
N LYS A 61 -12.53 1.77 4.30
CA LYS A 61 -13.98 1.74 4.55
C LYS A 61 -14.75 0.97 3.49
N PHE A 62 -14.27 1.01 2.25
CA PHE A 62 -15.07 0.64 1.08
C PHE A 62 -14.62 -0.64 0.38
N CYS A 63 -13.38 -1.08 0.61
CA CYS A 63 -12.80 -2.22 -0.09
C CYS A 63 -12.16 -3.22 0.86
N ASP A 64 -12.32 -4.50 0.52
CA ASP A 64 -11.40 -5.55 0.97
C ASP A 64 -10.17 -5.53 0.05
N GLN A 65 -9.06 -6.03 0.57
CA GLN A 65 -7.84 -6.17 -0.21
C GLN A 65 -7.22 -7.56 -0.04
N LEU A 66 -6.42 -7.96 -1.02
CA LEU A 66 -5.65 -9.19 -1.01
C LEU A 66 -4.22 -8.87 -1.42
N VAL A 67 -3.25 -9.37 -0.65
CA VAL A 67 -1.84 -9.36 -1.03
C VAL A 67 -1.41 -10.75 -1.45
N TYR A 68 -0.72 -10.84 -2.58
CA TYR A 68 0.08 -12.01 -2.96
C TYR A 68 1.56 -11.69 -2.83
N VAL A 69 2.29 -12.45 -2.01
CA VAL A 69 3.73 -12.25 -1.78
C VAL A 69 4.50 -12.94 -2.91
N ILE A 70 5.26 -12.18 -3.70
CA ILE A 70 6.03 -12.72 -4.83
C ILE A 70 7.38 -13.27 -4.36
N SER A 71 8.11 -12.51 -3.55
CA SER A 71 9.48 -12.86 -3.12
C SER A 71 9.77 -12.38 -1.70
N SER A 72 10.77 -13.00 -1.07
CA SER A 72 11.09 -12.84 0.36
C SER A 72 9.89 -13.25 1.24
N GLU A 73 9.68 -12.56 2.35
CA GLU A 73 8.52 -12.70 3.23
C GLU A 73 8.10 -11.33 3.78
N LEU A 74 6.83 -11.25 4.17
CA LEU A 74 6.25 -10.08 4.83
C LEU A 74 5.62 -10.51 6.15
N VAL A 75 5.73 -9.67 7.17
CA VAL A 75 5.02 -9.88 8.43
C VAL A 75 3.82 -8.95 8.46
N PHE A 76 2.64 -9.53 8.71
CA PHE A 76 1.37 -8.80 8.77
C PHE A 76 0.89 -8.69 10.20
N GLU A 77 0.27 -7.56 10.52
CA GLU A 77 -0.57 -7.36 11.70
C GLU A 77 -1.97 -6.96 11.23
N ILE A 78 -2.99 -7.76 11.55
CA ILE A 78 -4.39 -7.58 11.14
C ILE A 78 -5.25 -7.48 12.40
N GLY A 79 -5.95 -6.35 12.58
CA GLY A 79 -6.75 -6.05 13.77
C GLY A 79 -6.04 -5.17 14.80
N GLY A 80 -4.88 -4.60 14.49
CA GLY A 80 -4.09 -3.76 15.39
C GLY A 80 -3.35 -4.56 16.47
N ALA A 81 -2.97 -3.89 17.56
CA ALA A 81 -2.08 -4.44 18.60
C ALA A 81 -2.58 -5.76 19.23
N ASP A 82 -3.90 -5.92 19.40
CA ASP A 82 -4.53 -7.12 19.95
C ASP A 82 -4.98 -8.11 18.86
N GLY A 83 -4.58 -7.86 17.62
CA GLY A 83 -4.99 -8.62 16.44
C GLY A 83 -4.16 -9.87 16.16
N LEU A 84 -4.25 -10.33 14.92
CA LEU A 84 -3.49 -11.45 14.41
C LEU A 84 -2.18 -10.97 13.82
N ARG A 85 -1.09 -11.66 14.17
CA ARG A 85 0.22 -11.42 13.60
C ARG A 85 0.84 -12.70 13.06
N PHE A 86 1.30 -12.65 11.82
CA PHE A 86 1.86 -13.81 11.14
C PHE A 86 2.82 -13.42 10.02
N THR A 87 3.76 -14.31 9.72
CA THR A 87 4.68 -14.19 8.60
C THR A 87 4.10 -14.88 7.37
N ALA A 88 4.12 -14.20 6.24
CA ALA A 88 3.67 -14.67 4.94
C ALA A 88 4.88 -14.80 4.00
N PRO A 89 5.41 -16.01 3.77
CA PRO A 89 6.49 -16.23 2.81
C PRO A 89 6.01 -16.09 1.36
N ALA A 90 6.94 -16.00 0.42
CA ALA A 90 6.66 -16.03 -1.02
C ALA A 90 5.69 -17.17 -1.40
N GLY A 91 4.73 -16.85 -2.27
CA GLY A 91 3.62 -17.73 -2.65
C GLY A 91 2.38 -17.61 -1.74
N SER A 92 2.45 -16.84 -0.66
CA SER A 92 1.31 -16.64 0.25
C SER A 92 0.30 -15.64 -0.27
N TYR A 93 -0.97 -15.89 0.05
CA TYR A 93 -2.08 -14.95 -0.12
C TYR A 93 -2.57 -14.47 1.24
N VAL A 94 -2.67 -13.16 1.43
CA VAL A 94 -3.10 -12.55 2.69
C VAL A 94 -4.29 -11.64 2.44
N GLN A 95 -5.42 -11.96 3.07
CA GLN A 95 -6.64 -11.14 3.00
C GLN A 95 -6.59 -10.04 4.06
N LYS A 96 -7.00 -8.84 3.67
CA LYS A 96 -7.12 -7.66 4.52
C LYS A 96 -8.57 -7.17 4.46
N PRO A 97 -9.42 -7.56 5.43
CA PRO A 97 -10.84 -7.21 5.42
C PRO A 97 -11.07 -5.71 5.57
N ARG A 98 -12.12 -5.20 4.92
CA ARG A 98 -12.57 -3.81 5.04
C ARG A 98 -12.88 -3.45 6.49
N GLY A 99 -12.57 -2.22 6.87
CA GLY A 99 -12.80 -1.68 8.22
C GLY A 99 -11.89 -2.25 9.30
N ILE A 100 -11.03 -3.23 8.98
CA ILE A 100 -10.07 -3.80 9.92
C ILE A 100 -8.71 -3.16 9.68
N VAL A 101 -8.16 -2.54 10.72
CA VAL A 101 -6.81 -1.95 10.68
C VAL A 101 -5.79 -3.02 10.39
N HIS A 102 -4.87 -2.74 9.49
CA HIS A 102 -3.78 -3.62 9.14
C HIS A 102 -2.50 -2.85 8.82
N ALA A 103 -1.39 -3.51 9.07
CA ALA A 103 -0.05 -3.08 8.68
C ALA A 103 0.74 -4.30 8.19
N PHE A 104 1.77 -4.07 7.41
CA PHE A 104 2.77 -5.10 7.13
C PHE A 104 4.13 -4.50 6.87
N TRP A 105 5.17 -5.28 7.15
CA TRP A 105 6.55 -4.83 7.04
C TRP A 105 7.45 -5.97 6.59
N ASN A 106 8.67 -5.60 6.20
CA ASN A 106 9.70 -6.55 5.82
C ASN A 106 10.74 -6.66 6.94
N SER A 107 10.77 -7.81 7.61
CA SER A 107 11.77 -8.12 8.66
C SER A 107 13.04 -8.78 8.12
N THR A 108 13.17 -8.94 6.80
CA THR A 108 14.33 -9.54 6.15
C THR A 108 15.34 -8.48 5.70
N ASP A 109 16.49 -8.93 5.16
CA ASP A 109 17.56 -8.12 4.61
C ASP A 109 17.47 -7.92 3.08
N THR A 110 16.43 -8.46 2.43
CA THR A 110 16.20 -8.33 0.98
C THR A 110 14.83 -7.71 0.68
N PRO A 111 14.66 -6.93 -0.40
CA PRO A 111 13.36 -6.37 -0.75
C PRO A 111 12.27 -7.44 -0.95
N ALA A 112 11.10 -7.20 -0.36
CA ALA A 112 9.93 -8.05 -0.51
C ALA A 112 9.01 -7.47 -1.60
N HIS A 113 8.75 -8.25 -2.65
CA HIS A 113 7.86 -7.84 -3.74
C HIS A 113 6.48 -8.48 -3.54
N TYR A 114 5.43 -7.72 -3.82
CA TYR A 114 4.06 -8.20 -3.66
C TYR A 114 3.12 -7.63 -4.72
N ILE A 115 2.01 -8.32 -4.94
CA ILE A 115 0.86 -7.83 -5.71
C ILE A 115 -0.24 -7.50 -4.72
N GLU A 116 -0.83 -6.32 -4.87
CA GLU A 116 -2.03 -5.91 -4.16
C GLU A 116 -3.22 -5.90 -5.11
N LEU A 117 -4.29 -6.58 -4.71
CA LEU A 117 -5.60 -6.47 -5.31
C LEU A 117 -6.47 -5.65 -4.37
N SER A 118 -7.06 -4.58 -4.89
CA SER A 118 -7.94 -3.70 -4.12
C SER A 118 -9.30 -3.62 -4.77
N GLY A 119 -10.35 -3.93 -4.02
CA GLY A 119 -11.72 -3.81 -4.53
C GLY A 119 -12.05 -2.36 -4.91
N GLN A 120 -12.81 -2.21 -6.00
CA GLN A 120 -13.31 -0.92 -6.50
C GLN A 120 -12.19 0.08 -6.85
N GLU A 121 -12.55 1.34 -7.10
CA GLU A 121 -11.63 2.41 -7.52
C GLU A 121 -10.97 3.18 -6.37
N THR A 122 -11.22 2.80 -5.12
CA THR A 122 -10.91 3.66 -3.96
C THR A 122 -9.42 3.75 -3.68
N PHE A 123 -8.67 2.65 -3.74
CA PHE A 123 -7.24 2.67 -3.43
C PHE A 123 -6.39 3.27 -4.56
N GLU A 124 -6.67 2.95 -5.83
CA GLU A 124 -5.97 3.56 -6.96
C GLU A 124 -6.18 5.07 -7.03
N GLY A 125 -7.39 5.54 -6.70
CA GLY A 125 -7.69 6.95 -6.61
C GLY A 125 -6.93 7.65 -5.46
N PHE A 126 -6.77 6.97 -4.32
CA PHE A 126 -5.90 7.48 -3.25
C PHE A 126 -4.46 7.64 -3.73
N VAL A 127 -3.89 6.60 -4.37
CA VAL A 127 -2.53 6.64 -4.90
C VAL A 127 -2.36 7.76 -5.95
N ASP A 128 -3.34 7.95 -6.83
CA ASP A 128 -3.36 9.06 -7.78
C ASP A 128 -3.41 10.44 -7.09
N SER A 129 -4.15 10.55 -5.97
CA SER A 129 -4.30 11.81 -5.22
C SER A 129 -2.99 12.30 -4.58
N LEU A 130 -1.98 11.44 -4.46
CA LEU A 130 -0.67 11.80 -3.93
C LEU A 130 0.24 12.47 -4.98
N LYS A 131 -0.14 12.46 -6.26
CA LYS A 131 0.62 13.10 -7.34
C LYS A 131 0.87 14.58 -7.03
N GLY A 132 2.11 15.03 -7.23
CA GLY A 132 2.53 16.42 -7.00
C GLY A 132 2.79 16.78 -5.53
N GLY A 133 2.91 15.79 -4.64
CA GLY A 133 3.13 16.01 -3.21
C GLY A 133 1.93 16.66 -2.52
N ASP A 134 0.72 16.46 -3.07
CA ASP A 134 -0.47 17.11 -2.56
C ASP A 134 -0.82 16.57 -1.17
N ARG A 135 -0.43 17.34 -0.15
CA ARG A 135 -0.76 17.08 1.26
C ARG A 135 -2.27 16.98 1.48
N LYS A 136 -3.10 17.49 0.55
CA LYS A 136 -4.55 17.31 0.56
C LYS A 136 -4.97 15.87 0.28
N GLY A 137 -4.21 15.09 -0.48
CA GLY A 137 -4.50 13.68 -0.75
C GLY A 137 -4.55 12.87 0.54
N VAL A 138 -3.53 13.01 1.39
CA VAL A 138 -3.52 12.41 2.74
C VAL A 138 -4.58 13.04 3.65
N ALA A 139 -4.71 14.38 3.66
CA ALA A 139 -5.67 15.06 4.53
C ALA A 139 -7.14 14.73 4.22
N ASN A 140 -7.45 14.40 2.96
CA ASN A 140 -8.79 14.01 2.52
C ASN A 140 -8.92 12.50 2.29
N ALA A 141 -7.91 11.69 2.62
CA ALA A 141 -7.85 10.26 2.30
C ALA A 141 -9.09 9.51 2.80
N GLU A 142 -9.54 9.82 4.01
CA GLU A 142 -10.74 9.21 4.58
C GLU A 142 -12.02 9.66 3.86
N ARG A 143 -12.13 10.95 3.54
CA ARG A 143 -13.32 11.55 2.93
C ARG A 143 -13.49 11.07 1.49
N ASP A 144 -12.43 11.12 0.71
CA ASP A 144 -12.47 10.91 -0.74
C ASP A 144 -12.28 9.44 -1.10
N TRP A 145 -11.52 8.69 -0.29
CA TRP A 145 -11.07 7.34 -0.65
C TRP A 145 -11.34 6.28 0.43
N GLY A 146 -11.92 6.67 1.57
CA GLY A 146 -12.21 5.76 2.67
C GLY A 146 -10.96 5.19 3.36
N MET A 147 -9.81 5.84 3.18
CA MET A 147 -8.52 5.46 3.79
C MET A 147 -8.39 6.09 5.18
N VAL A 148 -8.34 5.26 6.22
CA VAL A 148 -8.20 5.72 7.61
C VAL A 148 -6.87 5.24 8.16
N PHE A 149 -5.97 6.17 8.51
CA PHE A 149 -4.66 5.87 9.07
C PHE A 149 -4.70 5.81 10.60
N ALA A 150 -4.09 4.78 11.19
CA ALA A 150 -3.88 4.66 12.63
C ALA A 150 -2.45 5.14 13.00
N LEU A 151 -2.18 6.43 12.80
CA LEU A 151 -0.82 6.99 12.89
C LEU A 151 -0.19 6.87 14.28
N ASP A 152 -1.00 6.75 15.31
CA ASP A 152 -0.61 6.51 16.70
C ASP A 152 0.01 5.13 16.93
N GLU A 153 -0.26 4.16 16.05
CA GLU A 153 0.31 2.81 16.12
C GLU A 153 1.73 2.71 15.52
N ILE A 154 2.14 3.70 14.71
CA ILE A 154 3.44 3.70 14.02
C ILE A 154 4.63 3.56 15.00
N PRO A 155 4.75 4.34 16.10
CA PRO A 155 5.91 4.23 17.00
C PRO A 155 6.00 2.86 17.67
N ARG A 156 4.85 2.27 18.03
CA ARG A 156 4.80 0.92 18.59
C ARG A 156 5.35 -0.07 17.57
N LEU A 157 4.80 -0.07 16.36
CA LEU A 157 5.22 -0.97 15.29
C LEU A 157 6.70 -0.78 14.90
N ILE A 158 7.20 0.45 14.86
CA ILE A 158 8.60 0.73 14.57
C ILE A 158 9.50 0.18 15.68
N LYS A 159 9.20 0.52 16.93
CA LYS A 159 10.01 0.16 18.10
C LYS A 159 10.02 -1.34 18.36
N ASP A 160 8.84 -1.97 18.38
CA ASP A 160 8.70 -3.37 18.77
C ASP A 160 9.28 -4.33 17.73
N ASN A 161 9.46 -3.84 16.49
CA ASN A 161 9.91 -4.65 15.36
C ASN A 161 11.25 -4.18 14.76
N ASN A 162 11.94 -3.22 15.40
CA ASN A 162 13.21 -2.64 14.94
C ASN A 162 13.17 -2.16 13.47
N LEU A 163 12.08 -1.48 13.09
CA LEU A 163 11.90 -0.96 11.73
C LEU A 163 12.63 0.39 11.58
N THR A 164 13.08 0.66 10.37
CA THR A 164 13.97 1.79 10.05
C THR A 164 13.34 2.80 9.10
N GLY A 165 12.22 2.45 8.44
CA GLY A 165 11.59 3.32 7.45
C GLY A 165 10.10 3.06 7.26
N LEU A 166 9.47 3.91 6.45
CA LEU A 166 8.09 3.77 5.99
C LEU A 166 8.08 3.54 4.48
N ALA A 167 7.33 2.52 4.03
CA ALA A 167 6.99 2.34 2.61
C ALA A 167 5.96 3.40 2.17
N MET A 168 5.69 3.51 0.87
CA MET A 168 4.73 4.49 0.30
C MET A 168 5.08 5.98 0.52
N SER A 169 6.29 6.31 0.97
CA SER A 169 6.79 7.68 1.02
C SER A 169 7.84 7.87 -0.08
N GLU A 170 7.74 8.91 -0.91
CA GLU A 170 8.72 9.22 -1.98
C GLU A 170 10.12 9.61 -1.45
N THR A 171 10.48 9.21 -0.23
CA THR A 171 11.74 9.59 0.40
C THR A 171 12.46 8.31 0.84
N PRO A 172 13.56 7.93 0.16
CA PRO A 172 14.41 6.79 0.51
C PRO A 172 15.03 6.89 1.91
N ASP A 173 15.02 8.08 2.51
CA ASP A 173 15.36 8.36 3.89
C ASP A 173 14.11 8.94 4.56
N LEU A 174 13.86 8.60 5.84
CA LEU A 174 12.85 9.28 6.66
C LEU A 174 12.87 10.79 6.33
N PRO A 175 11.78 11.37 5.81
CA PRO A 175 11.78 12.79 5.53
C PRO A 175 12.07 13.48 6.85
N HIS A 176 12.95 14.48 6.85
CA HIS A 176 12.78 15.58 7.77
C HIS A 176 11.38 16.13 7.51
N LEU A 177 10.37 15.58 8.18
CA LEU A 177 8.95 15.85 8.00
C LEU A 177 8.67 17.29 8.45
N PRO A 178 8.61 18.29 7.55
CA PRO A 178 8.30 19.63 7.97
C PRO A 178 6.77 19.68 8.12
N ASN A 179 6.34 19.86 9.36
CA ASN A 179 4.96 20.10 9.77
C ASN A 179 4.03 18.89 9.65
N LEU A 180 4.27 17.85 10.42
CA LEU A 180 3.20 16.90 10.73
C LEU A 180 2.05 17.61 11.48
N PRO A 181 0.79 17.15 11.35
CA PRO A 181 -0.30 17.58 12.23
C PRO A 181 0.12 17.40 13.70
N GLU A 182 -0.25 18.31 14.60
CA GLU A 182 0.24 18.34 15.99
C GLU A 182 0.22 16.99 16.76
N PRO A 183 -0.74 16.06 16.54
CA PRO A 183 -0.68 14.75 17.18
C PRO A 183 0.52 13.91 16.72
N VAL A 184 0.84 13.97 15.42
CA VAL A 184 1.88 13.16 14.78
C VAL A 184 3.24 13.82 14.95
N ALA A 185 3.31 15.16 14.90
CA ALA A 185 4.55 15.91 15.13
C ALA A 185 5.15 15.62 16.51
N LYS A 186 4.31 15.55 17.55
CA LYS A 186 4.71 15.25 18.93
C LYS A 186 5.26 13.84 19.11
N LEU A 187 4.80 12.89 18.29
CA LEU A 187 5.22 11.50 18.31
C LEU A 187 6.70 11.37 17.91
N PHE A 188 7.11 12.10 16.87
CA PHE A 188 8.48 12.09 16.37
C PHE A 188 9.44 13.03 17.12
N SER A 189 8.95 14.11 17.75
CA SER A 189 9.81 15.00 18.56
C SER A 189 10.31 14.37 19.86
N ASN A 190 9.62 13.34 20.38
CA ASN A 190 9.96 12.67 21.64
C ASN A 190 10.82 11.42 21.47
N MET A 191 10.95 10.90 20.24
CA MET A 191 11.92 9.85 19.91
C MET A 191 13.30 10.49 19.68
N LYS A 192 14.03 10.79 20.76
CA LYS A 192 15.47 10.98 20.68
C LYS A 192 16.11 9.64 20.31
N LEU A 193 16.35 9.42 19.02
CA LEU A 193 17.22 8.37 18.51
C LEU A 193 18.61 8.58 19.15
N ARG A 194 19.07 7.59 19.91
CA ARG A 194 20.46 7.43 20.33
C ARG A 194 21.16 6.49 19.36
#